data_AF-A0A2M7D803-F1
#
_entry.id   AF-A0A2M7D803-F1
#
_cell.length_a   1.000
_cell.length_b   1.000
_cell.length_c   1.000
_cell.angle_alpha   90.00
_cell.angle_beta   90.00
_cell.angle_gamma   90.00
#
_symmetry.space_group_name_H-M   'P 1'
#
loop_
_entity.id
_entity.type
_entity.pdbx_description
1 polymer ?
#
loop_
_entity_poly.entity_id
_entity_poly.type
_entity_poly.pdbx_seq_one_letter_code
_entity_poly.pdbx_strand_id
1 'polypeptide(L)'
;MYLEILIAGFGGGVARGLIGFIKHQFAYKNVPFNLAYFLGMSFISGIIGLLSATAVKEVGFIFLGGFTPALSFIVGYAGGDFIENIYKIIIKKSSLYPTK
;
A
#
# COMPACT_ATOMS: atom_id res chain seq x y z
N MET A 1 11.63 -13.48 -10.47
CA MET A 1 10.48 -13.73 -9.55
C MET A 1 10.53 -12.94 -8.23
N TYR A 2 11.47 -13.20 -7.31
CA TYR A 2 11.49 -12.48 -6.00
C TYR A 2 11.78 -10.98 -6.14
N LEU A 3 12.71 -10.60 -7.02
CA LEU A 3 13.03 -9.20 -7.29
C LEU A 3 11.86 -8.45 -7.95
N GLU A 4 11.18 -9.08 -8.92
CA GLU A 4 10.00 -8.51 -9.58
C GLU A 4 8.87 -8.26 -8.58
N ILE A 5 8.67 -9.18 -7.63
CA ILE A 5 7.68 -9.04 -6.56
C ILE A 5 8.03 -7.84 -5.66
N LEU A 6 9.29 -7.68 -5.26
CA LEU A 6 9.73 -6.57 -4.42
C LEU A 6 9.58 -5.22 -5.13
N ILE A 7 9.99 -5.14 -6.39
CA ILE A 7 9.87 -3.93 -7.22
C ILE A 7 8.38 -3.58 -7.42
N ALA A 8 7.54 -4.57 -7.69
CA ALA A 8 6.12 -4.36 -7.88
C ALA A 8 5.43 -3.88 -6.59
N GLY A 9 5.72 -4.49 -5.44
CA GLY A 9 5.17 -4.07 -4.14
C GLY A 9 5.62 -2.65 -3.75
N PHE A 10 6.90 -2.34 -3.95
CA PHE A 10 7.41 -0.98 -3.76
C PHE A 10 6.72 0.01 -4.71
N GLY A 11 6.61 -0.33 -6.00
CA GLY A 11 5.96 0.49 -7.01
C GLY A 11 4.49 0.78 -6.69
N GLY A 12 3.75 -0.20 -6.19
CA GLY A 12 2.38 -0.02 -5.70
C GLY A 12 2.32 0.99 -4.55
N GLY A 13 3.22 0.84 -3.57
CA GLY A 13 3.35 1.77 -2.45
C GLY A 13 3.67 3.19 -2.89
N VAL A 14 4.61 3.37 -3.83
CA VAL A 14 4.94 4.69 -4.41
C VAL A 14 3.71 5.28 -5.09
N ALA A 15 3.01 4.52 -5.94
CA ALA A 15 1.81 4.99 -6.62
C ALA A 15 0.72 5.48 -5.63
N ARG A 16 0.55 4.80 -4.49
CA ARG A 16 -0.37 5.25 -3.44
C ARG A 16 0.05 6.59 -2.81
N GLY A 17 1.36 6.76 -2.58
CA GLY A 17 1.96 7.99 -2.07
C GLY A 17 1.77 9.16 -3.03
N LEU A 18 1.97 8.92 -4.33
CA LEU A 18 1.72 9.91 -5.39
C LEU A 18 0.26 10.38 -5.41
N ILE A 19 -0.70 9.46 -5.31
CA ILE A 19 -2.14 9.82 -5.25
C ILE A 19 -2.46 10.59 -3.96
N GLY A 20 -1.85 10.23 -2.83
CA GLY A 20 -1.99 10.96 -1.58
C GLY A 20 -1.47 12.40 -1.70
N PHE A 21 -0.32 12.57 -2.33
CA PHE A 21 0.27 13.88 -2.59
C PHE A 21 -0.59 14.73 -3.53
N ILE A 22 -1.08 14.14 -4.63
CA ILE A 22 -2.01 14.79 -5.55
C ILE A 22 -3.26 15.25 -4.80
N LYS A 23 -3.89 14.37 -4.00
CA LYS A 23 -5.06 14.73 -3.20
C LYS A 23 -4.78 15.88 -2.23
N HIS A 24 -3.61 15.88 -1.59
CA HIS A 24 -3.20 16.96 -0.70
C HIS A 24 -3.05 18.29 -1.46
N GLN A 25 -2.40 18.28 -2.62
CA GLN A 25 -2.26 19.46 -3.48
C GLN A 25 -3.59 20.01 -3.98
N PHE A 26 -4.56 19.15 -4.31
CA PHE A 26 -5.88 19.58 -4.77
C PHE A 26 -6.84 20.01 -3.64
N ALA A 27 -6.70 19.43 -2.44
CA ALA A 27 -7.56 19.76 -1.29
C ALA A 27 -7.23 21.12 -0.65
N TYR A 28 -5.96 21.53 -0.70
CA TYR A 28 -5.50 22.78 -0.09
C TYR A 28 -5.13 23.80 -1.17
N LYS A 29 -5.89 24.90 -1.31
CA LYS A 29 -5.49 26.04 -2.15
C LYS A 29 -4.20 26.65 -1.61
N ASN A 30 -3.18 26.82 -2.46
CA ASN A 30 -1.87 27.44 -2.17
C ASN A 30 -0.86 26.63 -1.33
N VAL A 31 -0.67 25.34 -1.59
CA VAL A 31 0.49 24.61 -1.01
C VAL A 31 1.66 24.63 -1.99
N PRO A 32 2.81 25.26 -1.67
CA PRO A 32 3.98 25.22 -2.55
C PRO A 32 4.47 23.78 -2.71
N PHE A 33 4.81 23.40 -3.95
CA PHE A 33 5.37 22.08 -4.22
C PHE A 33 6.75 21.96 -3.56
N ASN A 34 6.86 21.13 -2.53
CA ASN A 34 8.12 20.82 -1.88
C ASN A 34 8.64 19.47 -2.39
N LEU A 35 9.71 19.52 -3.18
CA LEU A 35 10.31 18.34 -3.81
C LEU A 35 10.85 17.34 -2.77
N ALA A 36 11.45 17.81 -1.67
CA ALA A 36 11.98 16.95 -0.62
C ALA A 36 10.86 16.22 0.12
N TYR A 37 9.76 16.92 0.41
CA TYR A 37 8.56 16.31 1.01
C TYR A 37 7.92 15.29 0.07
N PHE A 38 7.80 15.62 -1.22
CA PHE A 38 7.27 14.72 -2.24
C PHE A 38 8.08 13.42 -2.35
N LEU A 39 9.41 13.53 -2.47
CA LEU A 39 10.30 12.38 -2.58
C LEU A 39 10.32 11.57 -1.28
N GLY A 40 10.38 12.24 -0.13
CA GLY A 40 10.34 11.59 1.18
C GLY A 40 9.04 10.80 1.38
N MET A 41 7.89 11.42 1.11
CA MET A 41 6.59 10.76 1.25
C MET A 41 6.40 9.63 0.25
N SER A 42 6.84 9.80 -0.99
CA SER A 42 6.75 8.75 -2.02
C SER A 42 7.65 7.56 -1.67
N PHE A 43 8.85 7.81 -1.16
CA PHE A 43 9.80 6.77 -0.74
C PHE A 43 9.30 6.00 0.48
N ILE A 44 8.81 6.70 1.52
CA ILE A 44 8.20 6.08 2.70
C ILE A 44 6.99 5.24 2.29
N SER A 45 6.13 5.75 1.40
CA SER A 45 4.98 5.00 0.90
C SER A 45 5.40 3.76 0.11
N GLY A 46 6.48 3.84 -0.66
CA GLY A 46 7.09 2.68 -1.33
C GLY A 46 7.58 1.61 -0.35
N ILE A 47 8.26 2.00 0.73
CA ILE A 47 8.68 1.08 1.79
C ILE A 47 7.47 0.38 2.41
N ILE A 48 6.42 1.13 2.75
CA ILE A 48 5.18 0.57 3.32
C ILE A 48 4.54 -0.44 2.34
N GLY A 49 4.51 -0.13 1.05
CA GLY A 49 4.00 -1.05 0.03
C GLY A 49 4.82 -2.34 -0.07
N LEU A 50 6.15 -2.24 -0.03
CA LEU A 50 7.03 -3.41 -0.03
C LEU A 50 6.83 -4.28 1.21
N LEU A 51 6.75 -3.66 2.39
CA LEU A 51 6.50 -4.37 3.64
C LEU A 51 5.14 -5.08 3.62
N SER A 52 4.11 -4.42 3.11
CA SER A 52 2.76 -4.99 2.97
C SER A 52 2.74 -6.18 2.01
N ALA A 53 3.37 -6.04 0.83
CA ALA A 53 3.48 -7.12 -0.13
C ALA A 53 4.25 -8.34 0.42
N THR A 54 5.32 -8.08 1.16
CA THR A 54 6.13 -9.13 1.80
C THR A 54 5.33 -9.84 2.89
N ALA A 55 4.66 -9.10 3.77
CA ALA A 55 3.83 -9.68 4.84
C ALA A 55 2.72 -10.58 4.27
N VAL A 56 2.02 -10.14 3.22
CA VAL A 56 0.94 -10.92 2.60
C VAL A 56 1.47 -12.19 1.93
N LYS A 57 2.65 -12.12 1.32
CA LYS A 57 3.33 -13.29 0.77
C LYS A 57 3.72 -14.30 1.85
N GLU A 58 4.30 -13.85 2.96
CA GLU A 58 4.70 -14.72 4.09
C GLU A 58 3.49 -15.35 4.80
N VAL A 59 2.35 -14.67 4.83
CA VAL A 59 1.07 -15.23 5.32
C VAL A 59 0.52 -16.34 4.39
N GLY A 60 1.14 -16.56 3.23
CA GLY A 60 0.75 -17.61 2.29
C GLY A 60 -0.48 -17.24 1.46
N PHE A 61 -0.84 -15.95 1.39
CA PHE A 61 -1.96 -15.50 0.58
C PHE A 61 -1.56 -15.51 -0.90
N ILE A 62 -2.06 -16.51 -1.63
CA ILE A 62 -1.83 -16.72 -3.07
C ILE A 62 -3.13 -16.55 -3.86
N PHE A 63 -3.04 -16.00 -5.06
CA PHE A 63 -4.17 -15.83 -5.96
C PHE A 63 -3.94 -16.67 -7.22
N LEU A 64 -4.92 -17.47 -7.65
CA LEU A 64 -4.83 -18.33 -8.85
C LEU A 64 -3.56 -19.23 -8.88
N GLY A 65 -3.17 -19.78 -7.73
CA GLY A 65 -2.08 -20.76 -7.64
C GLY A 65 -0.67 -20.17 -7.51
N GLY A 66 -0.51 -18.85 -7.35
CA GLY A 66 0.81 -18.26 -7.09
C GLY A 66 0.78 -16.82 -6.58
N PHE A 67 1.95 -16.32 -6.14
CA PHE A 67 2.14 -14.93 -5.77
C PHE A 67 2.78 -14.19 -6.94
N THR A 68 1.97 -13.52 -7.76
CA THR A 68 2.45 -12.84 -8.97
C THR A 68 2.96 -11.42 -8.65
N PRO A 69 3.87 -10.85 -9.47
CA PRO A 69 4.25 -9.45 -9.33
C PRO A 69 3.06 -8.49 -9.42
N ALA A 70 2.04 -8.79 -10.24
CA ALA A 70 0.82 -8.00 -10.31
C ALA A 70 0.05 -8.00 -8.98
N LEU A 71 -0.06 -9.16 -8.32
CA LEU A 71 -0.64 -9.24 -6.97
C LEU A 71 0.18 -8.45 -5.96
N SER A 72 1.51 -8.54 -6.04
CA SER A 72 2.41 -7.75 -5.20
C SER A 72 2.18 -6.24 -5.35
N PHE A 73 2.01 -5.76 -6.58
CA PHE A 73 1.71 -4.34 -6.86
C PHE A 73 0.39 -3.90 -6.23
N ILE A 74 -0.67 -4.68 -6.39
CA ILE A 74 -1.99 -4.39 -5.81
C ILE A 74 -1.89 -4.34 -4.29
N VAL A 75 -1.21 -5.32 -3.69
CA VAL A 75 -1.00 -5.36 -2.24
C VAL A 75 -0.16 -4.17 -1.79
N GLY A 76 0.90 -3.81 -2.51
CA GLY A 76 1.72 -2.65 -2.17
C GLY A 76 0.95 -1.32 -2.26
N TYR A 77 0.09 -1.17 -3.26
CA TYR A 77 -0.77 0.00 -3.45
C TYR A 77 -1.87 0.10 -2.39
N ALA A 78 -2.48 -1.04 -2.05
CA ALA A 78 -3.55 -1.13 -1.07
C ALA A 78 -3.04 -1.35 0.37
N GLY A 79 -1.72 -1.45 0.59
CA GLY A 79 -1.10 -2.08 1.75
C GLY A 79 -1.76 -1.85 3.11
N GLY A 80 -1.90 -0.59 3.54
CA GLY A 80 -2.52 -0.27 4.83
C GLY A 80 -3.99 -0.70 4.93
N ASP A 81 -4.78 -0.40 3.91
CA ASP A 81 -6.20 -0.78 3.83
C ASP A 81 -6.37 -2.30 3.65
N PHE A 82 -5.46 -2.93 2.89
CA PHE A 82 -5.45 -4.37 2.65
C PHE A 82 -5.14 -5.14 3.93
N ILE A 83 -4.11 -4.75 4.70
CA ILE A 83 -3.78 -5.34 6.00
C ILE A 83 -4.93 -5.15 6.99
N GLU A 84 -5.54 -3.95 7.03
CA GLU A 84 -6.70 -3.69 7.88
C GLU A 84 -7.88 -4.62 7.55
N ASN A 85 -8.14 -4.83 6.26
CA ASN A 85 -9.21 -5.71 5.81
C ASN A 85 -8.90 -7.20 6.03
N ILE A 86 -7.66 -7.66 5.86
CA ILE A 86 -7.23 -9.01 6.25
C ILE A 86 -7.42 -9.20 7.77
N TYR A 87 -7.00 -8.22 8.56
CA TYR A 87 -7.17 -8.26 10.02
C TYR A 87 -8.65 -8.36 10.41
N LYS A 88 -9.54 -7.56 9.78
CA LYS A 88 -11.00 -7.65 9.93
C LYS A 88 -11.56 -9.04 9.60
N ILE A 89 -11.08 -9.68 8.53
CA ILE A 89 -11.47 -11.05 8.15
C ILE A 89 -11.04 -12.04 9.23
N ILE A 90 -9.81 -11.94 9.75
CA ILE A 90 -9.28 -12.83 10.81
C ILE A 90 -10.11 -12.71 12.09
N ILE A 91 -10.43 -11.49 12.53
CA ILE A 91 -11.23 -11.25 13.73
C ILE A 91 -12.75 -11.39 13.50
N LYS A 92 -13.17 -11.69 12.27
CA LYS A 92 -14.58 -11.78 11.83
C LYS A 92 -15.44 -10.54 12.18
N LYS A 93 -14.85 -9.34 12.20
CA LYS A 93 -15.56 -8.08 12.43
C LYS A 93 -15.54 -7.22 11.18
N SER A 94 -16.67 -6.61 10.83
CA SER A 94 -16.77 -5.68 9.70
C SER A 94 -16.17 -4.30 10.00
N SER A 95 -15.99 -3.95 11.28
CA SER A 95 -15.42 -2.68 11.73
C SER A 95 -14.50 -2.88 12.93
N LEU A 96 -13.39 -2.15 12.95
CA LEU A 96 -12.50 -2.03 14.12
C LEU A 96 -13.00 -1.01 15.13
N TYR A 97 -13.83 -0.07 14.68
CA TYR A 97 -14.43 0.95 15.51
C TYR A 97 -15.77 0.46 16.08
N PRO A 98 -16.07 0.74 17.35
CA PRO A 98 -17.38 0.47 17.91
C PRO A 98 -18.44 1.22 17.10
N THR A 99 -19.46 0.51 16.63
CA THR A 99 -20.67 1.10 16.09
C THR A 99 -21.36 1.80 17.26
N LYS A 100 -21.57 3.12 17.16
CA LYS A 100 -22.33 3.87 18.16
C LYS A 100 -23.78 3.38 18.22
#